data_AF-A0A8J7ETM7-F1
#
_entry.id   AF-A0A8J7ETM7-F1
#
_cell.length_a   1.000
_cell.length_b   1.000
_cell.length_c   1.000
_cell.angle_alpha   90.00
_cell.angle_beta   90.00
_cell.angle_gamma   90.00
#
_symmetry.space_group_name_H-M   'P 1'
#
loop_
_entity.id
_entity.type
_entity.pdbx_description
1 polymer ?
#
loop_
_entity_poly.entity_id
_entity_poly.type
_entity_poly.pdbx_seq_one_letter_code
_entity_poly.pdbx_strand_id
1 'polypeptide(L)'
;MTFINYFKHHEYVLEKFWLDYLGGRYVGRGIMTWKPETGFHIEAPLKRQKLPQPGIVELGKVGIVGKNKTSSIRMKPWYCDWAFSPAIPLVDREDILTQHRFSTNLNSAIFLNTHDHIGHSLKYIGSSLYEIKDVDFLFDFVTRGGVEVADHFLKSKTRDLKGIFHQGDQGEEIKGYLIDDRYLELYWQFPKAIFSKEYCWKWSEAVQFSLSILLGQTVNLLCRELTFGNRTRSEFKKKQDIRSHGLLRLYYHQYGKDEIKATKIYFLKLTNFLACKSQGASICINVLKQVTEASQQKNWQTRELLLSTVLEAVLRNIDNQPFQVKKGEAKSWNVGKSLEKFFQKHLSSDIWQQFCKRVMQEHTYLRDRNAHPDWLFNQGGALSEEEKEKALDSMIFLSRFYGYIILSLAGVENLEPVFPRPHQDWGATITLQPPMLKQEFIDRPDDLME
;
A
#
# COMPACT_ATOMS: atom_id res chain seq x y z
N MET A 1 -16.34 -16.88 0.07
CA MET A 1 -16.35 -15.76 -0.89
C MET A 1 -15.04 -15.86 -1.67
N THR A 2 -15.09 -16.03 -3.00
CA THR A 2 -13.91 -16.22 -3.88
C THR A 2 -13.50 -14.89 -4.55
N PHE A 3 -12.38 -14.83 -5.27
CA PHE A 3 -11.95 -13.61 -5.99
C PHE A 3 -13.00 -13.07 -6.98
N ILE A 4 -13.63 -13.96 -7.74
CA ILE A 4 -14.74 -13.60 -8.65
C ILE A 4 -15.93 -12.99 -7.88
N ASN A 5 -16.09 -13.35 -6.61
CA ASN A 5 -17.13 -12.80 -5.76
C ASN A 5 -16.78 -11.42 -5.19
N TYR A 6 -15.52 -10.97 -5.23
CA TYR A 6 -15.14 -9.63 -4.76
C TYR A 6 -15.95 -8.55 -5.48
N PHE A 7 -16.04 -8.64 -6.82
CA PHE A 7 -16.68 -7.61 -7.66
C PHE A 7 -18.21 -7.66 -7.65
N LYS A 8 -18.81 -8.68 -7.03
CA LYS A 8 -20.26 -8.85 -7.02
C LYS A 8 -20.85 -8.24 -5.76
N HIS A 9 -22.07 -7.73 -5.87
CA HIS A 9 -22.86 -7.40 -4.70
C HIS A 9 -23.23 -8.69 -3.95
N HIS A 10 -23.11 -8.66 -2.62
CA HIS A 10 -23.57 -9.75 -1.76
C HIS A 10 -24.36 -9.22 -0.58
N GLU A 11 -25.30 -10.03 -0.12
CA GLU A 11 -26.05 -9.82 1.09
C GLU A 11 -25.93 -11.05 1.99
N TYR A 12 -25.71 -10.80 3.28
CA TYR A 12 -25.45 -11.83 4.27
C TYR A 12 -26.36 -11.62 5.48
N VAL A 13 -27.11 -12.65 5.83
CA VAL A 13 -27.82 -12.69 7.11
C VAL A 13 -26.81 -12.98 8.24
N LEU A 14 -26.80 -12.12 9.25
CA LEU A 14 -26.00 -12.28 10.47
C LEU A 14 -26.85 -12.98 11.53
N GLU A 15 -26.55 -14.25 11.80
CA GLU A 15 -27.18 -15.02 12.89
C GLU A 15 -26.89 -14.43 14.26
N LYS A 16 -25.68 -13.86 14.41
CA LYS A 16 -25.22 -13.17 15.60
C LYS A 16 -24.32 -12.01 15.20
N PHE A 17 -24.49 -10.89 15.89
CA PHE A 17 -23.68 -9.69 15.80
C PHE A 17 -23.40 -9.22 17.23
N TRP A 18 -22.18 -8.83 17.54
CA TRP A 18 -21.90 -8.19 18.81
C TRP A 18 -20.68 -7.27 18.79
N LEU A 19 -20.71 -6.30 19.69
CA LEU A 19 -19.63 -5.35 19.94
C LEU A 19 -19.64 -4.95 21.43
N ASP A 20 -18.48 -4.54 21.91
CA ASP A 20 -18.35 -3.95 23.25
C ASP A 20 -18.23 -2.43 23.11
N TYR A 21 -19.09 -1.68 23.81
CA TYR A 21 -19.17 -0.21 23.76
C TYR A 21 -19.58 0.37 25.12
N LEU A 22 -18.86 1.39 25.59
CA LEU A 22 -19.09 2.04 26.89
C LEU A 22 -19.27 1.05 28.06
N GLY A 23 -18.40 0.03 28.11
CA GLY A 23 -18.40 -1.00 29.15
C GLY A 23 -19.53 -2.04 29.06
N GLY A 24 -20.49 -1.87 28.14
CA GLY A 24 -21.57 -2.82 27.90
C GLY A 24 -21.34 -3.65 26.63
N ARG A 25 -21.88 -4.87 26.61
CA ARG A 25 -21.90 -5.70 25.40
C ARG A 25 -23.23 -5.53 24.68
N TYR A 26 -23.19 -5.17 23.40
CA TYR A 26 -24.38 -5.09 22.56
C TYR A 26 -24.43 -6.30 21.65
N VAL A 27 -25.59 -6.97 21.60
CA VAL A 27 -25.79 -8.20 20.81
C VAL A 27 -27.06 -8.10 20.00
N GLY A 28 -27.03 -8.61 18.78
CA GLY A 28 -28.16 -8.58 17.87
C GLY A 28 -28.08 -9.63 16.76
N ARG A 29 -29.05 -9.53 15.86
CA ARG A 29 -29.01 -10.12 14.51
C ARG A 29 -29.05 -8.97 13.51
N GLY A 30 -28.68 -9.22 12.27
CA GLY A 30 -28.65 -8.15 11.30
C GLY A 30 -28.39 -8.64 9.89
N ILE A 31 -28.14 -7.68 9.02
CA ILE A 31 -27.78 -7.89 7.62
C ILE A 31 -26.45 -7.20 7.38
N MET A 32 -25.59 -7.85 6.61
CA MET A 32 -24.35 -7.29 6.11
C MET A 32 -24.38 -7.33 4.59
N THR A 33 -24.29 -6.17 3.95
CA THR A 33 -24.21 -6.04 2.49
C THR A 33 -22.80 -5.65 2.07
N TRP A 34 -22.34 -6.18 0.94
CA TRP A 34 -21.04 -5.88 0.37
C TRP A 34 -21.18 -5.19 -0.99
N LYS A 35 -20.44 -4.10 -1.18
CA LYS A 35 -20.13 -3.52 -2.49
C LYS A 35 -18.67 -3.05 -2.48
N PRO A 36 -17.86 -3.33 -3.52
CA PRO A 36 -16.46 -2.93 -3.57
C PRO A 36 -16.22 -1.45 -3.25
N GLU A 37 -17.07 -0.56 -3.75
CA GLU A 37 -16.93 0.90 -3.69
C GLU A 37 -17.30 1.48 -2.33
N THR A 38 -18.21 0.84 -1.59
CA THR A 38 -18.70 1.34 -0.30
C THR A 38 -18.21 0.51 0.90
N GLY A 39 -17.67 -0.69 0.65
CA GLY A 39 -17.27 -1.63 1.68
C GLY A 39 -18.44 -2.49 2.17
N PHE A 40 -18.31 -3.01 3.39
CA PHE A 40 -19.41 -3.73 4.05
C PHE A 40 -20.31 -2.75 4.76
N HIS A 41 -21.61 -2.74 4.46
CA HIS A 41 -22.59 -2.03 5.27
C HIS A 41 -23.26 -3.00 6.23
N ILE A 42 -23.33 -2.67 7.52
CA ILE A 42 -24.02 -3.48 8.52
C ILE A 42 -25.23 -2.73 9.02
N GLU A 43 -26.34 -3.44 9.14
CA GLU A 43 -27.52 -3.01 9.88
C GLU A 43 -27.92 -4.08 10.89
N ALA A 44 -27.97 -3.72 12.17
CA ALA A 44 -28.35 -4.65 13.23
C ALA A 44 -29.14 -3.95 14.34
N PRO A 45 -30.37 -4.36 14.66
CA PRO A 45 -30.97 -4.04 15.95
C PRO A 45 -30.17 -4.69 17.08
N LEU A 46 -29.92 -3.93 18.14
CA LEU A 46 -29.08 -4.30 19.26
C LEU A 46 -29.87 -4.38 20.56
N LYS A 47 -29.46 -5.32 21.41
CA LYS A 47 -29.84 -5.37 22.81
C LYS A 47 -28.59 -5.27 23.65
N ARG A 48 -28.56 -4.35 24.61
CA ARG A 48 -27.48 -4.25 25.59
C ARG A 48 -27.60 -5.40 26.58
N GLN A 49 -26.55 -6.20 26.69
CA GLN A 49 -26.39 -7.25 27.68
C GLN A 49 -25.50 -6.75 28.83
N LYS A 50 -26.03 -6.88 30.05
CA LYS A 50 -25.36 -6.58 31.31
C LYS A 50 -24.96 -5.10 31.47
N LEU A 51 -25.09 -4.63 32.71
CA LEU A 51 -24.82 -3.26 33.20
C LEU A 51 -25.79 -2.17 32.70
N PRO A 52 -26.28 -1.28 33.59
CA PRO A 52 -27.03 -0.11 33.17
C PRO A 52 -26.16 0.79 32.27
N GLN A 53 -26.82 1.58 31.42
CA GLN A 53 -26.13 2.60 30.63
C GLN A 53 -25.41 3.59 31.56
N PRO A 54 -24.21 4.08 31.20
CA PRO A 54 -23.60 5.16 31.97
C PRO A 54 -24.59 6.31 32.09
N GLY A 55 -24.75 6.88 33.28
CA GLY A 55 -25.73 7.93 33.53
C GLY A 55 -25.51 9.20 32.71
N ILE A 56 -24.28 9.43 32.26
CA ILE A 56 -23.92 10.54 31.36
C ILE A 56 -23.01 10.00 30.27
N VAL A 57 -23.36 10.24 29.00
CA VAL A 57 -22.52 9.98 27.83
C VAL A 57 -22.39 11.28 27.05
N GLU A 58 -21.16 11.76 26.87
CA GLU A 58 -20.89 12.98 26.12
C GLU A 58 -20.64 12.63 24.65
N LEU A 59 -21.47 13.20 23.76
CA LEU A 59 -21.33 13.09 22.31
C LEU A 59 -20.83 14.43 21.73
N GLY A 60 -20.20 14.39 20.55
CA GLY A 60 -19.76 15.58 19.81
C GLY A 60 -18.43 16.18 20.27
N LYS A 61 -17.62 15.44 21.03
CA LYS A 61 -16.31 15.93 21.48
C LYS A 61 -15.31 15.96 20.32
N VAL A 62 -14.83 17.16 20.00
CA VAL A 62 -13.69 17.35 19.10
C VAL A 62 -12.47 16.68 19.71
N GLY A 63 -11.90 15.71 19.01
CA GLY A 63 -10.68 15.05 19.45
C GLY A 63 -10.25 13.93 18.50
N ILE A 64 -8.98 13.53 18.60
CA ILE A 64 -8.44 12.42 17.82
C ILE A 64 -9.04 11.11 18.34
N VAL A 65 -9.53 10.27 17.43
CA VAL A 65 -10.05 8.95 17.78
C VAL A 65 -8.89 8.04 18.15
N GLY A 66 -8.60 7.96 19.45
CA GLY A 66 -7.61 7.04 19.99
C GLY A 66 -8.04 5.57 19.88
N LYS A 67 -7.09 4.65 20.02
CA LYS A 67 -7.35 3.19 20.01
C LYS A 67 -8.38 2.76 21.05
N ASN A 68 -8.44 3.45 22.19
CA ASN A 68 -9.42 3.22 23.26
C ASN A 68 -10.86 3.59 22.88
N LYS A 69 -11.07 4.34 21.78
CA LYS A 69 -12.38 4.68 21.22
C LYS A 69 -12.76 3.83 20.01
N THR A 70 -11.99 2.78 19.75
CA THR A 70 -12.28 1.80 18.70
C THR A 70 -12.67 0.47 19.34
N SER A 71 -13.55 -0.28 18.67
CA SER A 71 -13.95 -1.62 19.10
C SER A 71 -13.83 -2.59 17.94
N SER A 72 -13.75 -3.89 18.27
CA SER A 72 -13.82 -4.94 17.26
C SER A 72 -15.26 -5.41 17.15
N ILE A 73 -15.80 -5.36 15.93
CA ILE A 73 -17.11 -5.92 15.63
C ILE A 73 -16.95 -7.39 15.33
N ARG A 74 -17.74 -8.23 15.98
CA ARG A 74 -17.73 -9.68 15.77
C ARG A 74 -19.10 -10.15 15.28
N MET A 75 -19.06 -11.08 14.34
CA MET A 75 -20.21 -11.46 13.52
C MET A 75 -20.20 -12.97 13.29
N LYS A 76 -21.39 -13.54 13.11
CA LYS A 76 -21.60 -14.89 12.59
C LYS A 76 -22.57 -14.82 11.40
N PRO A 77 -22.05 -14.61 10.18
CA PRO A 77 -22.81 -14.82 8.95
C PRO A 77 -23.23 -16.28 8.79
N TRP A 78 -24.36 -16.55 8.13
CA TRP A 78 -24.92 -17.91 8.02
C TRP A 78 -24.02 -18.92 7.25
N TYR A 79 -23.19 -18.44 6.34
CA TYR A 79 -22.36 -19.26 5.45
C TYR A 79 -20.90 -19.47 5.92
N CYS A 80 -20.52 -18.88 7.04
CA CYS A 80 -19.16 -18.99 7.59
C CYS A 80 -19.18 -19.17 9.10
N ASP A 81 -18.08 -19.65 9.68
CA ASP A 81 -18.04 -19.86 11.12
C ASP A 81 -18.13 -18.54 11.86
N TRP A 82 -17.20 -17.62 11.57
CA TRP A 82 -17.11 -16.31 12.20
C TRP A 82 -16.57 -15.26 11.23
N ALA A 83 -17.00 -14.02 11.42
CA ALA A 83 -16.41 -12.86 10.77
C ALA A 83 -16.13 -11.76 11.80
N PHE A 84 -15.15 -10.90 11.52
CA PHE A 84 -14.89 -9.74 12.36
C PHE A 84 -14.30 -8.58 11.58
N SER A 85 -14.53 -7.37 12.09
CA SER A 85 -13.91 -6.16 11.58
C SER A 85 -13.16 -5.45 12.71
N PRO A 86 -11.84 -5.31 12.60
CA PRO A 86 -11.03 -4.73 13.66
C PRO A 86 -11.10 -3.20 13.68
N ALA A 87 -10.96 -2.61 14.87
CA ALA A 87 -10.70 -1.18 15.07
C ALA A 87 -11.75 -0.23 14.46
N ILE A 88 -13.03 -0.51 14.67
CA ILE A 88 -14.12 0.36 14.23
C ILE A 88 -14.29 1.52 15.22
N PRO A 89 -14.23 2.78 14.75
CA PRO A 89 -14.48 3.93 15.61
C PRO A 89 -15.93 3.93 16.08
N LEU A 90 -16.13 4.02 17.39
CA LEU A 90 -17.46 4.11 18.02
C LEU A 90 -17.70 5.49 18.66
N VAL A 91 -17.13 6.52 18.04
CA VAL A 91 -17.34 7.91 18.48
C VAL A 91 -18.71 8.38 18.02
N ASP A 92 -19.42 9.11 18.88
CA ASP A 92 -20.70 9.75 18.59
C ASP A 92 -21.80 8.81 18.05
N ARG A 93 -21.89 7.60 18.62
CA ARG A 93 -22.84 6.55 18.22
C ARG A 93 -24.18 6.69 18.91
N GLU A 94 -24.89 7.77 18.59
CA GLU A 94 -26.25 8.01 19.08
C GLU A 94 -27.20 6.87 18.68
N ASP A 95 -27.04 6.32 17.48
CA ASP A 95 -27.83 5.19 16.97
C ASP A 95 -27.83 3.98 17.92
N ILE A 96 -26.69 3.68 18.55
CA ILE A 96 -26.58 2.58 19.52
C ILE A 96 -27.30 2.94 20.83
N LEU A 97 -27.19 4.19 21.26
CA LEU A 97 -27.63 4.65 22.58
C LEU A 97 -29.13 4.92 22.65
N THR A 98 -29.71 5.57 21.64
CA THR A 98 -31.11 6.01 21.64
C THR A 98 -31.99 5.11 20.79
N GLN A 99 -31.48 4.62 19.65
CA GLN A 99 -32.27 3.84 18.69
C GLN A 99 -32.07 2.33 18.86
N HIS A 100 -31.13 1.92 19.70
CA HIS A 100 -30.74 0.52 19.88
C HIS A 100 -30.46 -0.17 18.55
N ARG A 101 -29.80 0.53 17.63
CA ARG A 101 -29.43 0.04 16.30
C ARG A 101 -27.95 0.29 16.06
N PHE A 102 -27.37 -0.55 15.23
CA PHE A 102 -26.05 -0.33 14.66
C PHE A 102 -26.19 -0.19 13.16
N SER A 103 -25.82 0.96 12.62
CA SER A 103 -25.62 1.13 11.18
C SER A 103 -24.27 1.76 10.88
N THR A 104 -23.44 1.10 10.07
CA THR A 104 -22.15 1.68 9.66
C THR A 104 -21.62 0.99 8.40
N ASN A 105 -20.78 1.72 7.68
CA ASN A 105 -19.89 1.13 6.69
C ASN A 105 -18.59 0.67 7.36
N LEU A 106 -18.05 -0.45 6.90
CA LEU A 106 -16.77 -1.02 7.29
C LEU A 106 -15.88 -1.10 6.05
N ASN A 107 -14.64 -0.66 6.22
CA ASN A 107 -13.66 -0.72 5.14
C ASN A 107 -13.12 -2.13 4.91
N SER A 108 -13.20 -3.03 5.89
CA SER A 108 -12.82 -4.42 5.71
C SER A 108 -13.54 -5.37 6.66
N ALA A 109 -13.61 -6.64 6.27
CA ALA A 109 -14.04 -7.72 7.14
C ALA A 109 -13.16 -8.96 6.89
N ILE A 110 -12.86 -9.67 7.98
CA ILE A 110 -12.11 -10.92 7.97
C ILE A 110 -13.09 -12.05 8.27
N PHE A 111 -13.11 -13.06 7.42
CA PHE A 111 -13.93 -14.25 7.51
C PHE A 111 -13.05 -15.45 7.86
N LEU A 112 -13.58 -16.35 8.68
CA LEU A 112 -12.98 -17.63 8.97
C LEU A 112 -13.97 -18.74 8.61
N ASN A 113 -13.50 -19.69 7.81
CA ASN A 113 -14.22 -20.89 7.44
C ASN A 113 -13.42 -22.12 7.85
N THR A 114 -14.09 -23.12 8.39
CA THR A 114 -13.58 -24.46 8.63
C THR A 114 -14.12 -25.37 7.54
N HIS A 115 -13.26 -26.17 6.96
CA HIS A 115 -13.58 -27.11 5.90
C HIS A 115 -13.51 -28.53 6.45
N ASP A 116 -14.44 -29.38 6.03
CA ASP A 116 -14.39 -30.79 6.33
C ASP A 116 -13.32 -31.45 5.43
N HIS A 117 -12.33 -32.09 6.06
CA HIS A 117 -11.32 -32.93 5.39
C HIS A 117 -10.41 -32.28 4.33
N ILE A 118 -9.70 -31.21 4.69
CA ILE A 118 -8.49 -30.83 3.94
C ILE A 118 -7.31 -31.65 4.50
N GLY A 119 -6.68 -32.47 3.65
CA GLY A 119 -5.49 -33.23 4.01
C GLY A 119 -4.41 -32.36 4.66
N HIS A 120 -3.55 -32.96 5.50
CA HIS A 120 -2.47 -32.23 6.18
C HIS A 120 -1.44 -31.69 5.18
N SER A 121 -1.69 -30.50 4.62
CA SER A 121 -0.72 -29.82 3.77
C SER A 121 0.49 -29.40 4.60
N LEU A 122 1.69 -29.70 4.12
CA LEU A 122 2.96 -29.24 4.69
C LEU A 122 3.27 -27.78 4.32
N LYS A 123 2.40 -27.13 3.53
CA LYS A 123 2.55 -25.74 3.10
C LYS A 123 1.39 -24.87 3.62
N TYR A 124 1.69 -23.61 3.89
CA TYR A 124 0.69 -22.56 3.90
C TYR A 124 0.39 -22.20 2.45
N ILE A 125 -0.89 -22.16 2.11
CA ILE A 125 -1.36 -21.80 0.76
C ILE A 125 -2.15 -20.52 0.92
N GLY A 126 -1.90 -19.56 0.06
CA GLY A 126 -2.69 -18.35 0.04
C GLY A 126 -2.73 -17.71 -1.32
N SER A 127 -3.57 -16.70 -1.38
CA SER A 127 -3.83 -15.98 -2.60
C SER A 127 -4.26 -14.54 -2.28
N SER A 128 -4.01 -13.62 -3.19
CA SER A 128 -4.39 -12.22 -3.03
C SER A 128 -4.73 -11.56 -4.37
N LEU A 129 -5.62 -10.58 -4.30
CA LEU A 129 -6.03 -9.76 -5.43
C LEU A 129 -5.63 -8.31 -5.16
N TYR A 130 -4.87 -7.74 -6.09
CA TYR A 130 -4.46 -6.35 -6.05
C TYR A 130 -5.08 -5.59 -7.21
N GLU A 131 -5.41 -4.33 -6.97
CA GLU A 131 -5.66 -3.38 -8.05
C GLU A 131 -4.43 -2.51 -8.26
N ILE A 132 -4.03 -2.41 -9.53
CA ILE A 132 -2.91 -1.62 -10.04
C ILE A 132 -3.41 -0.81 -11.25
N LYS A 133 -2.68 0.24 -11.63
CA LYS A 133 -3.04 1.06 -12.79
C LYS A 133 -1.84 1.25 -13.70
N ASP A 134 -2.07 1.28 -15.01
CA ASP A 134 -1.10 1.68 -16.03
C ASP A 134 0.25 0.94 -15.88
N VAL A 135 0.21 -0.40 -15.88
CA VAL A 135 1.40 -1.25 -15.68
C VAL A 135 1.90 -1.78 -17.02
N ASP A 136 2.88 -1.07 -17.58
CA ASP A 136 3.48 -1.44 -18.86
C ASP A 136 4.39 -2.67 -18.76
N PHE A 137 4.85 -3.03 -17.56
CA PHE A 137 5.72 -4.17 -17.32
C PHE A 137 5.39 -4.89 -16.01
N LEU A 138 5.52 -6.22 -16.02
CA LEU A 138 5.73 -7.03 -14.82
C LEU A 138 6.99 -7.87 -15.03
N PHE A 139 7.41 -8.58 -14.00
CA PHE A 139 8.73 -9.19 -13.94
C PHE A 139 8.91 -10.36 -14.92
N ASP A 140 7.84 -11.07 -15.26
CA ASP A 140 7.88 -12.32 -16.01
C ASP A 140 6.78 -12.38 -17.07
N PHE A 141 6.99 -13.26 -18.06
CA PHE A 141 5.92 -13.76 -18.93
C PHE A 141 5.37 -15.04 -18.31
N VAL A 142 4.07 -15.10 -18.05
CA VAL A 142 3.43 -16.27 -17.43
C VAL A 142 2.42 -16.89 -18.39
N THR A 143 2.07 -18.15 -18.19
CA THR A 143 0.98 -18.78 -18.95
C THR A 143 0.01 -19.36 -17.95
N ARG A 144 -1.27 -18.99 -18.08
CA ARG A 144 -2.32 -19.60 -17.27
C ARG A 144 -2.58 -21.00 -17.80
N GLY A 145 -2.43 -22.01 -16.93
CA GLY A 145 -2.82 -23.39 -17.24
C GLY A 145 -4.35 -23.49 -17.22
N GLY A 146 -4.91 -24.22 -18.19
CA GLY A 146 -6.35 -24.32 -18.45
C GLY A 146 -7.18 -24.90 -17.29
N VAL A 147 -8.50 -24.71 -17.39
CA VAL A 147 -9.51 -25.18 -16.43
C VAL A 147 -9.52 -26.71 -16.41
N GLU A 148 -9.40 -27.29 -15.21
CA GLU A 148 -9.66 -28.71 -14.98
C GLU A 148 -11.18 -28.91 -14.89
N VAL A 149 -11.76 -29.50 -15.93
CA VAL A 149 -13.14 -29.99 -15.90
C VAL A 149 -13.07 -31.50 -16.15
N ALA A 150 -13.37 -32.28 -15.12
CA ALA A 150 -13.58 -33.73 -15.19
C ALA A 150 -12.56 -34.50 -16.05
N ASP A 151 -11.37 -34.75 -15.50
CA ASP A 151 -10.36 -35.70 -16.00
C ASP A 151 -9.82 -35.49 -17.44
N HIS A 152 -10.15 -34.37 -18.11
CA HIS A 152 -9.64 -34.07 -19.45
C HIS A 152 -8.89 -32.73 -19.48
N PHE A 153 -7.58 -32.77 -19.77
CA PHE A 153 -6.73 -31.60 -19.93
C PHE A 153 -7.09 -30.83 -21.23
N LEU A 154 -8.00 -29.86 -21.13
CA LEU A 154 -8.20 -28.88 -22.19
C LEU A 154 -7.13 -27.79 -22.08
N LYS A 155 -6.08 -27.88 -22.93
CA LYS A 155 -5.06 -26.82 -23.09
C LYS A 155 -5.66 -25.59 -23.79
N SER A 156 -6.48 -24.81 -23.09
CA SER A 156 -6.66 -23.40 -23.45
C SER A 156 -5.56 -22.60 -22.74
N LYS A 157 -4.43 -22.40 -23.42
CA LYS A 157 -3.35 -21.52 -22.95
C LYS A 157 -3.70 -20.10 -23.36
N THR A 158 -4.49 -19.38 -22.56
CA THR A 158 -4.43 -17.91 -22.60
C THR A 158 -3.06 -17.50 -22.08
N ARG A 159 -2.22 -16.96 -22.97
CA ARG A 159 -0.92 -16.39 -22.60
C ARG A 159 -1.17 -15.03 -21.95
N ASP A 160 -1.01 -14.95 -20.64
CA ASP A 160 -0.93 -13.67 -19.96
C ASP A 160 0.51 -13.15 -20.15
N LEU A 161 0.71 -12.22 -21.08
CA LEU A 161 2.04 -11.75 -21.46
C LEU A 161 2.82 -11.06 -20.32
N LYS A 162 2.20 -10.79 -19.16
CA LYS A 162 2.83 -10.11 -18.02
C LYS A 162 2.37 -10.74 -16.71
N GLY A 163 3.30 -11.09 -15.83
CA GLY A 163 3.01 -11.69 -14.53
C GLY A 163 4.22 -11.79 -13.62
N ILE A 164 4.09 -12.62 -12.58
CA ILE A 164 5.15 -12.87 -11.59
C ILE A 164 5.31 -14.38 -11.46
N PHE A 165 6.53 -14.89 -11.57
CA PHE A 165 6.82 -16.29 -11.28
C PHE A 165 8.09 -16.41 -10.46
N HIS A 166 8.01 -17.08 -9.32
CA HIS A 166 9.17 -17.38 -8.51
C HIS A 166 9.04 -18.76 -7.88
N GLN A 167 10.10 -19.54 -7.99
CA GLN A 167 10.33 -20.73 -7.19
C GLN A 167 11.62 -20.47 -6.43
N GLY A 168 11.56 -20.51 -5.10
CA GLY A 168 12.70 -20.27 -4.25
C GLY A 168 13.33 -21.57 -3.76
N ASP A 169 14.59 -21.48 -3.35
CA ASP A 169 15.40 -22.64 -2.97
C ASP A 169 14.87 -23.34 -1.72
N GLN A 170 14.07 -22.65 -0.91
CA GLN A 170 13.47 -23.16 0.31
C GLN A 170 12.11 -23.82 0.05
N GLY A 171 11.70 -23.97 -1.21
CA GLY A 171 10.44 -24.59 -1.62
C GLY A 171 9.26 -23.62 -1.64
N GLU A 172 9.53 -22.31 -1.62
CA GLU A 172 8.51 -21.28 -1.89
C GLU A 172 8.08 -21.32 -3.35
N GLU A 173 6.81 -21.07 -3.60
CA GLU A 173 6.31 -20.88 -4.96
C GLU A 173 5.36 -19.68 -4.99
N ILE A 174 5.54 -18.81 -5.99
CA ILE A 174 4.72 -17.61 -6.22
C ILE A 174 4.36 -17.56 -7.70
N LYS A 175 3.07 -17.36 -7.98
CA LYS A 175 2.50 -17.21 -9.33
C LYS A 175 1.55 -16.02 -9.35
N GLY A 176 1.81 -15.04 -10.22
CA GLY A 176 1.02 -13.85 -10.38
C GLY A 176 0.56 -13.67 -11.82
N TYR A 177 -0.72 -13.33 -12.00
CA TYR A 177 -1.37 -13.15 -13.30
C TYR A 177 -1.99 -11.76 -13.36
N LEU A 178 -1.74 -11.04 -14.44
CA LEU A 178 -2.40 -9.76 -14.70
C LEU A 178 -3.72 -10.00 -15.45
N ILE A 179 -4.80 -9.41 -14.95
CA ILE A 179 -6.15 -9.49 -15.51
C ILE A 179 -6.57 -8.09 -15.92
N ASP A 180 -6.95 -7.94 -17.20
CA ASP A 180 -7.42 -6.69 -17.81
C ASP A 180 -6.51 -5.47 -17.57
N ASP A 181 -5.19 -5.69 -17.47
CA ASP A 181 -4.15 -4.69 -17.16
C ASP A 181 -4.40 -3.86 -15.88
N ARG A 182 -5.29 -4.32 -15.01
CA ARG A 182 -5.76 -3.59 -13.81
C ARG A 182 -5.69 -4.40 -12.53
N TYR A 183 -5.80 -5.72 -12.63
CA TYR A 183 -5.86 -6.58 -11.47
C TYR A 183 -4.71 -7.58 -11.48
N LEU A 184 -3.91 -7.60 -10.41
CA LEU A 184 -2.91 -8.63 -10.22
C LEU A 184 -3.47 -9.69 -9.26
N GLU A 185 -3.69 -10.88 -9.78
CA GLU A 185 -4.05 -12.06 -9.00
C GLU A 185 -2.78 -12.83 -8.65
N LEU A 186 -2.53 -13.04 -7.36
CA LEU A 186 -1.31 -13.67 -6.86
C LEU A 186 -1.66 -14.92 -6.06
N TYR A 187 -0.94 -16.00 -6.31
CA TYR A 187 -1.01 -17.27 -5.62
C TYR A 187 0.36 -17.58 -5.05
N TRP A 188 0.40 -18.11 -3.83
CA TRP A 188 1.65 -18.45 -3.18
C TRP A 188 1.52 -19.68 -2.30
N GLN A 189 2.63 -20.40 -2.17
CA GLN A 189 2.77 -21.56 -1.29
C GLN A 189 4.08 -21.46 -0.54
N PHE A 190 4.02 -21.53 0.79
CA PHE A 190 5.18 -21.42 1.66
C PHE A 190 5.29 -22.64 2.60
N PRO A 191 6.44 -23.33 2.68
CA PRO A 191 6.62 -24.46 3.57
C PRO A 191 6.48 -24.10 5.05
N LYS A 192 5.69 -24.89 5.79
CA LYS A 192 5.44 -24.68 7.23
C LYS A 192 6.69 -24.88 8.09
N ALA A 193 7.69 -25.60 7.58
CA ALA A 193 8.96 -25.83 8.27
C ALA A 193 9.80 -24.55 8.41
N ILE A 194 9.56 -23.55 7.56
CA ILE A 194 10.40 -22.34 7.45
C ILE A 194 9.59 -21.09 7.79
N PHE A 195 8.36 -21.01 7.29
CA PHE A 195 7.53 -19.82 7.41
C PHE A 195 6.49 -19.97 8.51
N SER A 196 6.21 -18.88 9.22
CA SER A 196 5.11 -18.82 10.19
C SER A 196 3.80 -18.41 9.52
N LYS A 197 2.67 -18.78 10.14
CA LYS A 197 1.33 -18.36 9.71
C LYS A 197 1.22 -16.83 9.67
N GLU A 198 1.78 -16.15 10.67
CA GLU A 198 1.75 -14.69 10.81
C GLU A 198 2.55 -13.99 9.70
N TYR A 199 3.71 -14.54 9.32
CA TYR A 199 4.49 -14.08 8.18
C TYR A 199 3.67 -14.20 6.88
N CYS A 200 3.13 -15.38 6.62
CA CYS A 200 2.35 -15.67 5.42
C CYS A 200 1.13 -14.71 5.29
N TRP A 201 0.45 -14.41 6.40
CA TRP A 201 -0.66 -13.46 6.41
C TRP A 201 -0.22 -12.03 6.06
N LYS A 202 0.92 -11.58 6.62
CA LYS A 202 1.49 -10.26 6.35
C LYS A 202 2.10 -10.14 4.95
N TRP A 203 2.54 -11.25 4.38
CA TRP A 203 3.19 -11.27 3.07
C TRP A 203 2.33 -10.62 1.98
N SER A 204 1.01 -10.85 1.98
CA SER A 204 0.11 -10.17 1.04
C SER A 204 0.07 -8.64 1.19
N GLU A 205 0.21 -8.12 2.41
CA GLU A 205 0.34 -6.66 2.64
C GLU A 205 1.74 -6.16 2.27
N ALA A 206 2.78 -6.96 2.51
CA ALA A 206 4.13 -6.64 2.07
C ALA A 206 4.22 -6.49 0.55
N VAL A 207 3.57 -7.38 -0.22
CA VAL A 207 3.47 -7.27 -1.69
C VAL A 207 2.85 -5.94 -2.10
N GLN A 208 1.76 -5.52 -1.44
CA GLN A 208 1.11 -4.23 -1.71
C GLN A 208 2.10 -3.07 -1.60
N PHE A 209 2.88 -3.04 -0.51
CA PHE A 209 3.87 -1.98 -0.29
C PHE A 209 5.05 -2.07 -1.27
N SER A 210 5.58 -3.26 -1.53
CA SER A 210 6.66 -3.48 -2.50
C SER A 210 6.26 -2.99 -3.89
N LEU A 211 5.08 -3.38 -4.36
CA LEU A 211 4.56 -2.92 -5.65
C LEU A 211 4.32 -1.40 -5.65
N SER A 212 3.84 -0.83 -4.54
CA SER A 212 3.64 0.62 -4.45
C SER A 212 4.95 1.41 -4.55
N ILE A 213 6.03 0.89 -3.97
CA ILE A 213 7.39 1.46 -4.05
C ILE A 213 7.91 1.38 -5.49
N LEU A 214 7.84 0.19 -6.09
CA LEU A 214 8.46 -0.11 -7.39
C LEU A 214 7.69 0.50 -8.56
N LEU A 215 6.36 0.48 -8.51
CA LEU A 215 5.50 1.04 -9.56
C LEU A 215 5.25 2.55 -9.38
N GLY A 216 5.62 3.13 -8.22
CA GLY A 216 5.44 4.56 -7.98
C GLY A 216 3.97 4.99 -7.92
N GLN A 217 3.11 4.15 -7.39
CA GLN A 217 1.67 4.41 -7.23
C GLN A 217 1.13 3.73 -5.98
N THR A 218 -0.06 4.10 -5.52
CA THR A 218 -0.75 3.34 -4.47
C THR A 218 -1.33 2.05 -5.05
N VAL A 219 -0.92 0.90 -4.54
CA VAL A 219 -1.52 -0.39 -4.89
C VAL A 219 -2.57 -0.75 -3.85
N ASN A 220 -3.74 -1.23 -4.27
CA ASN A 220 -4.80 -1.63 -3.35
C ASN A 220 -4.81 -3.15 -3.18
N LEU A 221 -4.60 -3.65 -1.96
CA LEU A 221 -4.94 -5.04 -1.64
C LEU A 221 -6.45 -5.15 -1.46
N LEU A 222 -7.14 -5.73 -2.44
CA LEU A 222 -8.60 -5.87 -2.46
C LEU A 222 -9.06 -7.06 -1.63
N CYS A 223 -8.40 -8.20 -1.81
CA CYS A 223 -8.72 -9.45 -1.13
C CYS A 223 -7.45 -10.24 -0.83
N ARG A 224 -7.40 -10.93 0.31
CA ARG A 224 -6.39 -11.96 0.59
C ARG A 224 -7.00 -13.17 1.27
N GLU A 225 -6.42 -14.32 1.02
CA GLU A 225 -6.80 -15.59 1.62
C GLU A 225 -5.57 -16.36 2.09
N LEU A 226 -5.71 -17.06 3.21
CA LEU A 226 -4.71 -17.97 3.75
C LEU A 226 -5.38 -19.22 4.30
N THR A 227 -4.98 -20.37 3.79
CA THR A 227 -5.43 -21.69 4.22
C THR A 227 -4.38 -22.33 5.12
N PHE A 228 -4.80 -22.80 6.30
CA PHE A 228 -3.97 -23.43 7.31
C PHE A 228 -4.73 -24.57 8.01
N GLY A 229 -4.22 -25.79 7.83
CA GLY A 229 -4.92 -26.98 8.31
C GLY A 229 -6.26 -27.10 7.60
N ASN A 230 -7.33 -27.26 8.36
CA ASN A 230 -8.70 -27.31 7.85
C ASN A 230 -9.40 -25.94 7.86
N ARG A 231 -8.67 -24.83 8.05
CA ARG A 231 -9.26 -23.49 8.12
C ARG A 231 -8.76 -22.60 7.00
N THR A 232 -9.64 -21.73 6.54
CA THR A 232 -9.31 -20.65 5.62
C THR A 232 -9.70 -19.32 6.26
N ARG A 233 -8.76 -18.39 6.25
CA ARG A 233 -8.97 -17.00 6.62
C ARG A 233 -8.96 -16.15 5.37
N SER A 234 -10.01 -15.38 5.14
CA SER A 234 -10.10 -14.47 4.00
C SER A 234 -10.40 -13.06 4.49
N GLU A 235 -9.78 -12.04 3.92
CA GLU A 235 -10.05 -10.63 4.20
C GLU A 235 -10.46 -9.93 2.91
N PHE A 236 -11.54 -9.15 2.99
CA PHE A 236 -12.03 -8.32 1.91
C PHE A 236 -11.92 -6.86 2.34
N LYS A 237 -11.32 -6.03 1.49
CA LYS A 237 -11.12 -4.60 1.73
C LYS A 237 -11.86 -3.81 0.66
N LYS A 238 -12.55 -2.75 1.09
CA LYS A 238 -13.18 -1.75 0.24
C LYS A 238 -12.14 -1.22 -0.77
N LYS A 239 -12.55 -1.07 -2.02
CA LYS A 239 -11.76 -0.46 -3.08
C LYS A 239 -11.43 1.00 -2.74
N GLN A 240 -10.18 1.38 -2.95
CA GLN A 240 -9.70 2.75 -2.77
C GLN A 240 -9.25 3.31 -4.11
N ASP A 241 -9.03 4.63 -4.20
CA ASP A 241 -8.49 5.21 -5.42
C ASP A 241 -7.03 4.83 -5.59
N ILE A 242 -6.65 4.43 -6.81
CA ILE A 242 -5.24 4.32 -7.19
C ILE A 242 -4.73 5.69 -7.60
N ARG A 243 -3.66 6.14 -6.96
CA ARG A 243 -3.03 7.42 -7.20
C ARG A 243 -1.57 7.22 -7.56
N SER A 244 -1.16 7.80 -8.68
CA SER A 244 0.26 7.88 -9.05
C SER A 244 1.00 8.81 -8.08
N HIS A 245 2.23 8.46 -7.74
CA HIS A 245 3.15 9.37 -7.04
C HIS A 245 3.79 10.39 -8.00
N GLY A 246 3.56 10.24 -9.31
CA GLY A 246 4.08 11.13 -10.35
C GLY A 246 5.59 11.29 -10.26
N LEU A 247 6.03 12.55 -10.20
CA LEU A 247 7.46 12.89 -10.09
C LEU A 247 8.07 12.46 -8.74
N LEU A 248 7.26 12.31 -7.69
CA LEU A 248 7.71 11.92 -6.34
C LEU A 248 7.80 10.40 -6.12
N ARG A 249 7.70 9.59 -7.18
CA ARG A 249 7.90 8.14 -7.09
C ARG A 249 9.25 7.82 -6.42
N LEU A 250 9.28 6.79 -5.58
CA LEU A 250 10.47 6.36 -4.82
C LEU A 250 11.48 5.59 -5.69
N TYR A 251 10.98 4.72 -6.56
CA TYR A 251 11.79 3.96 -7.52
C TYR A 251 11.56 4.45 -8.95
N TYR A 252 12.63 4.51 -9.73
CA TYR A 252 12.57 4.88 -11.14
C TYR A 252 13.00 3.65 -11.93
N HIS A 253 12.17 3.26 -12.87
CA HIS A 253 12.47 2.20 -13.82
C HIS A 253 12.96 2.83 -15.12
N GLN A 254 14.17 2.51 -15.58
CA GLN A 254 14.55 2.65 -16.97
C GLN A 254 14.12 1.39 -17.71
N TYR A 255 13.46 1.56 -18.86
CA TYR A 255 12.89 0.44 -19.61
C TYR A 255 14.00 -0.39 -20.28
N GLY A 256 14.56 -1.35 -19.55
CA GLY A 256 15.61 -2.26 -20.01
C GLY A 256 15.43 -3.69 -19.47
N LYS A 257 15.77 -4.71 -20.29
CA LYS A 257 15.60 -6.12 -19.91
C LYS A 257 16.32 -6.50 -18.61
N ASP A 258 17.53 -5.98 -18.40
CA ASP A 258 18.31 -6.26 -17.20
C ASP A 258 17.74 -5.55 -15.97
N GLU A 259 17.14 -4.38 -16.16
CA GLU A 259 16.47 -3.65 -15.10
C GLU A 259 15.16 -4.31 -14.68
N ILE A 260 14.40 -4.92 -15.60
CA ILE A 260 13.22 -5.72 -15.26
C ILE A 260 13.62 -6.90 -14.36
N LYS A 261 14.71 -7.59 -14.69
CA LYS A 261 15.26 -8.68 -13.86
C LYS A 261 15.70 -8.17 -12.49
N ALA A 262 16.41 -7.04 -12.42
CA ALA A 262 16.80 -6.43 -11.15
C ALA A 262 15.58 -6.03 -10.30
N THR A 263 14.55 -5.46 -10.92
CA THR A 263 13.31 -5.05 -10.27
C THR A 263 12.57 -6.26 -9.67
N LYS A 264 12.60 -7.43 -10.32
CA LYS A 264 12.09 -8.69 -9.76
C LYS A 264 12.81 -9.07 -8.46
N ILE A 265 14.13 -8.98 -8.45
CA ILE A 265 14.94 -9.27 -7.26
C ILE A 265 14.58 -8.29 -6.14
N TYR A 266 14.45 -7.01 -6.48
CA TYR A 266 14.05 -5.97 -5.51
C TYR A 266 12.66 -6.24 -4.96
N PHE A 267 11.71 -6.64 -5.81
CA PHE A 267 10.36 -7.01 -5.38
C PHE A 267 10.37 -8.15 -4.36
N LEU A 268 11.11 -9.23 -4.62
CA LEU A 268 11.19 -10.37 -3.71
C LEU A 268 11.87 -9.99 -2.39
N LYS A 269 13.02 -9.29 -2.45
CA LYS A 269 13.75 -8.81 -1.27
C LYS A 269 12.90 -7.87 -0.42
N LEU A 270 12.28 -6.86 -1.03
CA LEU A 270 11.39 -5.92 -0.34
C LEU A 270 10.21 -6.65 0.30
N THR A 271 9.55 -7.55 -0.43
CA THR A 271 8.38 -8.24 0.08
C THR A 271 8.72 -9.11 1.29
N ASN A 272 9.83 -9.86 1.22
CA ASN A 272 10.28 -10.68 2.35
C ASN A 272 10.70 -9.82 3.54
N PHE A 273 11.40 -8.71 3.30
CA PHE A 273 11.80 -7.77 4.35
C PHE A 273 10.59 -7.11 5.02
N LEU A 274 9.61 -6.63 4.25
CA LEU A 274 8.42 -5.94 4.74
C LEU A 274 7.42 -6.87 5.43
N ALA A 275 7.42 -8.16 5.09
CA ALA A 275 6.62 -9.17 5.79
C ALA A 275 7.17 -9.47 7.20
N CYS A 276 8.46 -9.22 7.44
CA CYS A 276 9.08 -9.38 8.75
C CYS A 276 8.57 -8.32 9.75
N LYS A 277 8.42 -8.71 11.03
CA LYS A 277 8.06 -7.78 12.12
C LYS A 277 9.31 -7.05 12.64
N SER A 278 9.98 -6.28 11.77
CA SER A 278 11.18 -5.51 12.12
C SER A 278 10.90 -4.00 12.21
N GLN A 279 11.75 -3.29 12.96
CA GLN A 279 11.72 -1.83 13.01
C GLN A 279 12.04 -1.22 11.63
N GLY A 280 13.02 -1.77 10.92
CA GLY A 280 13.39 -1.32 9.57
C GLY A 280 12.23 -1.41 8.57
N ALA A 281 11.47 -2.51 8.58
CA ALA A 281 10.27 -2.65 7.75
C ALA A 281 9.22 -1.59 8.08
N SER A 282 9.02 -1.30 9.37
CA SER A 282 8.08 -0.28 9.82
C SER A 282 8.50 1.14 9.37
N ILE A 283 9.80 1.45 9.42
CA ILE A 283 10.37 2.70 8.90
C ILE A 283 10.07 2.82 7.41
N CYS A 284 10.36 1.80 6.60
CA CYS A 284 10.14 1.82 5.16
C CYS A 284 8.67 2.04 4.78
N ILE A 285 7.74 1.37 5.48
CA ILE A 285 6.29 1.57 5.27
C ILE A 285 5.88 3.01 5.61
N ASN A 286 6.44 3.59 6.67
CA ASN A 286 6.12 4.97 7.05
C ASN A 286 6.70 5.99 6.06
N VAL A 287 7.90 5.75 5.51
CA VAL A 287 8.46 6.56 4.42
C VAL A 287 7.53 6.55 3.21
N LEU A 288 7.12 5.36 2.76
CA LEU A 288 6.17 5.24 1.65
C LEU A 288 4.89 6.03 1.93
N LYS A 289 4.29 5.87 3.12
CA LYS A 289 3.06 6.59 3.49
C LYS A 289 3.24 8.11 3.45
N GLN A 290 4.35 8.64 3.96
CA GLN A 290 4.61 10.08 3.96
C GLN A 290 4.83 10.62 2.54
N VAL A 291 5.54 9.90 1.68
CA VAL A 291 5.71 10.28 0.27
C VAL A 291 4.39 10.19 -0.49
N THR A 292 3.60 9.15 -0.25
CA THR A 292 2.25 9.02 -0.81
C THR A 292 1.37 10.19 -0.35
N GLU A 293 1.38 10.53 0.93
CA GLU A 293 0.61 11.67 1.46
C GLU A 293 1.06 12.99 0.83
N ALA A 294 2.37 13.23 0.72
CA ALA A 294 2.91 14.41 0.04
C ALA A 294 2.46 14.48 -1.42
N SER A 295 2.53 13.38 -2.18
CA SER A 295 2.09 13.35 -3.59
C SER A 295 0.61 13.69 -3.79
N GLN A 296 -0.21 13.48 -2.76
CA GLN A 296 -1.65 13.70 -2.82
C GLN A 296 -2.09 15.09 -2.35
N GLN A 297 -1.20 15.88 -1.75
CA GLN A 297 -1.54 17.25 -1.35
C GLN A 297 -1.77 18.12 -2.57
N LYS A 298 -2.81 18.97 -2.53
CA LYS A 298 -3.04 19.97 -3.59
C LYS A 298 -2.12 21.19 -3.42
N ASN A 299 -1.82 21.54 -2.17
CA ASN A 299 -0.97 22.67 -1.82
C ASN A 299 0.51 22.29 -1.93
N TRP A 300 1.26 23.08 -2.70
CA TRP A 300 2.69 22.86 -2.97
C TRP A 300 3.55 22.92 -1.70
N GLN A 301 3.35 23.94 -0.87
CA GLN A 301 4.09 24.14 0.38
C GLN A 301 3.88 22.96 1.33
N THR A 302 2.68 22.39 1.36
CA THR A 302 2.41 21.18 2.15
C THR A 302 3.16 19.97 1.62
N ARG A 303 3.29 19.80 0.29
CA ARG A 303 4.11 18.70 -0.29
C ARG A 303 5.54 18.78 0.21
N GLU A 304 6.10 19.97 0.14
CA GLU A 304 7.48 20.19 0.52
C GLU A 304 7.73 20.00 2.01
N LEU A 305 6.87 20.55 2.85
CA LEU A 305 6.96 20.38 4.29
C LEU A 305 6.96 18.90 4.66
N LEU A 306 6.04 18.12 4.09
CA LEU A 306 5.98 16.68 4.34
C LEU A 306 7.28 15.99 3.90
N LEU A 307 7.74 16.22 2.66
CA LEU A 307 8.96 15.57 2.15
C LEU A 307 10.21 15.97 2.92
N SER A 308 10.38 17.24 3.25
CA SER A 308 11.57 17.73 3.96
C SER A 308 11.75 17.10 5.35
N THR A 309 10.67 16.64 5.99
CA THR A 309 10.73 16.00 7.30
C THR A 309 11.06 14.51 7.27
N VAL A 310 10.91 13.84 6.10
CA VAL A 310 11.08 12.39 5.98
C VAL A 310 12.51 11.97 6.33
N LEU A 311 13.53 12.68 5.81
CA LEU A 311 14.93 12.31 6.05
C LEU A 311 15.28 12.32 7.54
N GLU A 312 14.96 13.41 8.24
CA GLU A 312 15.20 13.52 9.68
C GLU A 312 14.43 12.43 10.44
N ALA A 313 13.16 12.21 10.13
CA ALA A 313 12.35 11.21 10.80
C ALA A 313 12.94 9.81 10.65
N VAL A 314 13.41 9.45 9.44
CA VAL A 314 14.05 8.16 9.16
C VAL A 314 15.34 8.01 9.95
N LEU A 315 16.25 8.97 9.84
CA LEU A 315 17.56 8.89 10.48
C LEU A 315 17.45 8.85 12.01
N ARG A 316 16.53 9.63 12.60
CA ARG A 316 16.21 9.53 14.04
C ARG A 316 15.71 8.15 14.44
N ASN A 317 14.86 7.52 13.61
CA ASN A 317 14.36 6.18 13.90
C ASN A 317 15.45 5.11 13.77
N ILE A 318 16.36 5.25 12.79
CA ILE A 318 17.52 4.35 12.61
C ILE A 318 18.47 4.47 13.81
N ASP A 319 18.72 5.69 14.29
CA ASP A 319 19.59 5.96 15.44
C ASP A 319 18.91 5.71 16.80
N ASN A 320 17.62 5.37 16.80
CA ASN A 320 16.79 5.26 18.01
C ASN A 320 16.80 6.55 18.89
N GLN A 321 16.70 7.70 18.23
CA GLN A 321 16.72 9.05 18.81
C GLN A 321 15.42 9.81 18.50
N PRO A 322 14.25 9.35 19.00
CA PRO A 322 12.98 10.02 18.77
C PRO A 322 13.01 11.44 19.33
N PHE A 323 12.20 12.34 18.76
CA PHE A 323 12.07 13.70 19.27
C PHE A 323 11.54 13.69 20.71
N GLN A 324 12.27 14.31 21.64
CA GLN A 324 11.86 14.46 23.04
C GLN A 324 11.71 15.94 23.38
N VAL A 325 10.59 16.30 24.02
CA VAL A 325 10.23 17.68 24.39
C VAL A 325 10.90 18.13 25.70
N LYS A 326 11.65 17.25 26.40
CA LYS A 326 12.14 17.54 27.75
C LYS A 326 13.09 18.75 27.74
N LYS A 327 12.66 19.82 28.42
CA LYS A 327 13.47 21.02 28.70
C LYS A 327 14.77 20.61 29.39
N GLY A 328 15.90 20.83 28.73
CA GLY A 328 17.23 20.75 29.35
C GLY A 328 18.16 19.67 28.78
N GLU A 329 17.67 18.71 28.00
CA GLU A 329 18.54 17.75 27.33
C GLU A 329 18.88 18.24 25.93
N ALA A 330 20.17 18.52 25.74
CA ALA A 330 20.72 19.25 24.62
C ALA A 330 20.44 18.60 23.26
N LYS A 331 20.40 19.49 22.26
CA LYS A 331 20.47 19.28 20.81
C LYS A 331 21.69 18.40 20.37
N SER A 332 21.80 17.16 20.81
CA SER A 332 22.96 16.30 20.53
C SER A 332 22.85 15.55 19.20
N TRP A 333 21.63 15.34 18.70
CA TRP A 333 21.42 14.64 17.44
C TRP A 333 21.59 15.59 16.25
N ASN A 334 22.43 15.20 15.30
CA ASN A 334 22.77 15.97 14.11
C ASN A 334 22.49 15.14 12.85
N VAL A 335 21.65 15.69 11.96
CA VAL A 335 21.24 15.03 10.71
C VAL A 335 22.45 14.63 9.85
N GLY A 336 23.43 15.53 9.68
CA GLY A 336 24.61 15.30 8.85
C GLY A 336 25.45 14.13 9.33
N LYS A 337 25.79 14.09 10.63
CA LYS A 337 26.53 12.96 11.22
C LYS A 337 25.78 11.63 11.12
N SER A 338 24.46 11.66 11.28
CA SER A 338 23.62 10.47 11.13
C SER A 338 23.59 9.98 9.68
N LEU A 339 23.48 10.91 8.72
CA LEU A 339 23.52 10.61 7.30
C LEU A 339 24.87 10.01 6.88
N GLU A 340 25.99 10.59 7.32
CA GLU A 340 27.34 10.06 7.04
C GLU A 340 27.48 8.61 7.52
N LYS A 341 27.04 8.32 8.75
CA LYS A 341 27.02 6.95 9.30
C LYS A 341 26.14 6.03 8.47
N PHE A 342 24.98 6.50 8.01
CA PHE A 342 24.10 5.73 7.16
C PHE A 342 24.78 5.37 5.83
N PHE A 343 25.42 6.34 5.17
CA PHE A 343 26.16 6.11 3.93
C PHE A 343 27.30 5.11 4.14
N GLN A 344 28.12 5.28 5.18
CA GLN A 344 29.21 4.34 5.49
C GLN A 344 28.72 2.91 5.70
N LYS A 345 27.55 2.73 6.32
CA LYS A 345 27.01 1.42 6.65
C LYS A 345 26.27 0.75 5.50
N HIS A 346 25.50 1.51 4.73
CA HIS A 346 24.52 0.96 3.78
C HIS A 346 24.81 1.31 2.32
N LEU A 347 25.61 2.35 2.05
CA LEU A 347 25.91 2.88 0.71
C LEU A 347 27.40 3.27 0.63
N SER A 348 28.29 2.31 0.93
CA SER A 348 29.71 2.58 1.21
C SER A 348 30.58 2.84 -0.02
N SER A 349 30.11 2.55 -1.24
CA SER A 349 30.89 2.76 -2.46
C SER A 349 31.27 4.24 -2.65
N ASP A 350 32.43 4.50 -3.27
CA ASP A 350 32.94 5.86 -3.52
C ASP A 350 31.94 6.74 -4.28
N ILE A 351 31.18 6.17 -5.21
CA ILE A 351 30.16 6.89 -5.99
C ILE A 351 29.10 7.47 -5.06
N TRP A 352 28.59 6.68 -4.10
CA TRP A 352 27.60 7.13 -3.13
C TRP A 352 28.13 8.20 -2.19
N GLN A 353 29.39 8.11 -1.75
CA GLN A 353 29.97 9.11 -0.84
C GLN A 353 29.91 10.53 -1.42
N GLN A 354 30.03 10.67 -2.74
CA GLN A 354 29.89 11.97 -3.44
C GLN A 354 28.48 12.58 -3.28
N PHE A 355 27.44 11.76 -3.13
CA PHE A 355 26.06 12.21 -2.98
C PHE A 355 25.67 12.59 -1.55
N CYS A 356 26.43 12.18 -0.52
CA CYS A 356 26.11 12.50 0.88
C CYS A 356 25.99 14.01 1.10
N LYS A 357 26.94 14.79 0.56
CA LYS A 357 26.92 16.26 0.62
C LYS A 357 25.69 16.83 -0.09
N ARG A 358 25.36 16.32 -1.28
CA ARG A 358 24.21 16.78 -2.06
C ARG A 358 22.90 16.52 -1.31
N VAL A 359 22.69 15.32 -0.77
CA VAL A 359 21.50 14.99 0.03
C VAL A 359 21.32 15.97 1.19
N MET A 360 22.39 16.30 1.92
CA MET A 360 22.32 17.30 2.99
C MET A 360 21.96 18.70 2.47
N GLN A 361 22.53 19.12 1.35
CA GLN A 361 22.22 20.42 0.74
C GLN A 361 20.75 20.52 0.35
N GLU A 362 20.22 19.52 -0.36
CA GLU A 362 18.82 19.51 -0.81
C GLU A 362 17.85 19.45 0.37
N HIS A 363 18.13 18.61 1.38
CA HIS A 363 17.32 18.56 2.60
C HIS A 363 17.33 19.90 3.36
N THR A 364 18.51 20.51 3.53
CA THR A 364 18.65 21.78 4.26
C THR A 364 17.92 22.88 3.52
N TYR A 365 18.07 22.95 2.19
CA TYR A 365 17.35 23.90 1.35
C TYR A 365 15.82 23.82 1.55
N LEU A 366 15.22 22.64 1.43
CA LEU A 366 13.77 22.49 1.63
C LEU A 366 13.34 22.78 3.08
N ARG A 367 14.14 22.40 4.07
CA ARG A 367 13.82 22.63 5.48
C ARG A 367 13.85 24.13 5.81
N ASP A 368 14.92 24.81 5.44
CA ASP A 368 15.14 26.22 5.73
C ASP A 368 14.07 27.05 5.01
N ARG A 369 13.72 26.70 3.77
CA ARG A 369 12.65 27.36 3.01
C ARG A 369 11.27 27.22 3.65
N ASN A 370 10.97 26.11 4.34
CA ASN A 370 9.72 25.98 5.10
C ASN A 370 9.77 26.68 6.47
N ALA A 371 10.97 26.87 7.03
CA ALA A 371 11.17 27.52 8.32
C ALA A 371 11.24 29.06 8.22
N HIS A 372 11.63 29.59 7.05
CA HIS A 372 11.81 31.01 6.79
C HIS A 372 10.84 31.47 5.70
N PRO A 373 9.77 32.22 6.06
CA PRO A 373 8.74 32.63 5.13
C PRO A 373 9.22 33.79 4.24
N ASP A 374 10.16 33.50 3.33
CA ASP A 374 10.79 34.51 2.46
C ASP A 374 9.80 35.13 1.46
N TRP A 375 8.65 34.48 1.23
CA TRP A 375 7.52 35.04 0.48
C TRP A 375 6.96 36.34 1.07
N LEU A 376 7.25 36.66 2.34
CA LEU A 376 6.92 37.96 2.93
C LEU A 376 7.76 39.12 2.38
N PHE A 377 8.93 38.84 1.80
CA PHE A 377 9.82 39.86 1.22
C PHE A 377 9.58 40.07 -0.28
N ASN A 378 8.85 39.17 -0.95
CA ASN A 378 8.50 39.30 -2.35
C ASN A 378 7.25 40.18 -2.52
N GLN A 379 7.32 41.18 -3.40
CA GLN A 379 6.23 42.17 -3.62
C GLN A 379 4.87 41.54 -4.04
N GLY A 380 4.85 40.27 -4.48
CA GLY A 380 3.64 39.54 -4.84
C GLY A 380 3.11 38.56 -3.78
N GLY A 381 3.74 38.46 -2.60
CA GLY A 381 3.35 37.50 -1.56
C GLY A 381 3.50 36.02 -1.97
N ALA A 382 4.27 35.75 -3.01
CA ALA A 382 4.48 34.42 -3.59
C ALA A 382 5.96 34.20 -3.97
N LEU A 383 6.34 32.93 -4.06
CA LEU A 383 7.64 32.50 -4.55
C LEU A 383 7.78 32.80 -6.05
N SER A 384 9.00 33.10 -6.50
CA SER A 384 9.33 33.14 -7.92
C SER A 384 9.22 31.75 -8.57
N GLU A 385 9.06 31.70 -9.89
CA GLU A 385 9.00 30.41 -10.61
C GLU A 385 10.31 29.62 -10.50
N GLU A 386 11.46 30.28 -10.55
CA GLU A 386 12.77 29.64 -10.38
C GLU A 386 12.92 28.94 -9.02
N GLU A 387 12.42 29.56 -7.94
CA GLU A 387 12.42 28.97 -6.61
C GLU A 387 11.46 27.79 -6.48
N LYS A 388 10.34 27.81 -7.22
CA LYS A 388 9.41 26.68 -7.28
C LYS A 388 10.02 25.51 -8.04
N GLU A 389 10.68 25.77 -9.17
CA GLU A 389 11.39 24.75 -9.96
C GLU A 389 12.51 24.11 -9.15
N LYS A 390 13.35 24.91 -8.49
CA LYS A 390 14.43 24.39 -7.65
C LYS A 390 13.90 23.51 -6.52
N ALA A 391 12.81 23.92 -5.87
CA ALA A 391 12.16 23.11 -4.85
C ALA A 391 11.57 21.81 -5.40
N LEU A 392 10.99 21.84 -6.61
CA LEU A 392 10.52 20.63 -7.30
C LEU A 392 11.67 19.64 -7.46
N ASP A 393 12.79 20.12 -8.01
CA ASP A 393 13.98 19.29 -8.23
C ASP A 393 14.51 18.67 -6.94
N SER A 394 14.65 19.46 -5.89
CA SER A 394 15.06 18.97 -4.57
C SER A 394 14.08 17.93 -4.02
N MET A 395 12.76 18.14 -4.15
CA MET A 395 11.74 17.19 -3.70
C MET A 395 11.83 15.86 -4.43
N ILE A 396 12.04 15.88 -5.75
CA ILE A 396 12.14 14.64 -6.53
C ILE A 396 13.45 13.92 -6.24
N PHE A 397 14.56 14.66 -6.16
CA PHE A 397 15.86 14.12 -5.78
C PHE A 397 15.78 13.40 -4.42
N LEU A 398 15.21 14.05 -3.41
CA LEU A 398 15.05 13.45 -2.08
C LEU A 398 14.09 12.26 -2.10
N SER A 399 12.97 12.34 -2.83
CA SER A 399 12.04 11.21 -2.98
C SER A 399 12.73 9.98 -3.58
N ARG A 400 13.61 10.20 -4.57
CA ARG A 400 14.45 9.13 -5.14
C ARG A 400 15.42 8.57 -4.11
N PHE A 401 16.08 9.43 -3.34
CA PHE A 401 16.98 9.02 -2.27
C PHE A 401 16.26 8.21 -1.18
N TYR A 402 15.02 8.55 -0.83
CA TYR A 402 14.21 7.76 0.10
C TYR A 402 13.93 6.35 -0.43
N GLY A 403 13.77 6.18 -1.75
CA GLY A 403 13.74 4.87 -2.39
C GLY A 403 15.01 4.06 -2.14
N TYR A 404 16.18 4.69 -2.27
CA TYR A 404 17.47 4.04 -1.96
C TYR A 404 17.63 3.66 -0.49
N ILE A 405 17.13 4.48 0.43
CA ILE A 405 17.09 4.12 1.85
C ILE A 405 16.26 2.85 2.05
N ILE A 406 15.08 2.77 1.43
CA ILE A 406 14.20 1.60 1.53
C ILE A 406 14.90 0.35 0.98
N LEU A 407 15.51 0.45 -0.20
CA LEU A 407 16.19 -0.67 -0.85
C LEU A 407 17.39 -1.15 -0.04
N SER A 408 18.21 -0.24 0.49
CA SER A 408 19.41 -0.60 1.26
C SER A 408 19.06 -1.18 2.64
N LEU A 409 18.01 -0.68 3.30
CA LEU A 409 17.47 -1.29 4.53
C LEU A 409 16.90 -2.69 4.29
N ALA A 410 16.35 -2.94 3.10
CA ALA A 410 15.88 -4.27 2.69
C ALA A 410 17.01 -5.23 2.28
N GLY A 411 18.28 -4.80 2.34
CA GLY A 411 19.43 -5.64 2.00
C GLY A 411 19.64 -5.80 0.49
N VAL A 412 19.23 -4.83 -0.31
CA VAL A 412 19.64 -4.76 -1.72
C VAL A 412 21.06 -4.21 -1.79
N GLU A 413 21.96 -5.01 -2.36
CA GLU A 413 23.38 -4.70 -2.50
C GLU A 413 23.66 -4.12 -3.90
N ASN A 414 24.82 -3.47 -4.06
CA ASN A 414 25.28 -2.91 -5.35
C ASN A 414 24.27 -1.95 -5.99
N LEU A 415 23.60 -1.15 -5.16
CA LEU A 415 22.73 -0.07 -5.64
C LEU A 415 23.59 0.98 -6.33
N GLU A 416 23.25 1.34 -7.57
CA GLU A 416 23.87 2.45 -8.27
C GLU A 416 23.01 3.72 -8.16
N PRO A 417 23.60 4.90 -7.93
CA PRO A 417 22.85 6.15 -7.85
C PRO A 417 22.40 6.60 -9.23
N VAL A 418 21.10 6.47 -9.46
CA VAL A 418 20.38 6.94 -10.65
C VAL A 418 19.42 8.02 -10.20
N PHE A 419 19.90 9.26 -10.27
CA PHE A 419 19.10 10.43 -10.00
C PHE A 419 18.62 11.03 -11.32
N PRO A 420 17.36 11.48 -11.39
CA PRO A 420 16.91 12.20 -12.57
C PRO A 420 17.66 13.55 -12.67
N ARG A 421 17.79 14.08 -13.90
CA ARG A 421 18.45 15.39 -14.16
C ARG A 421 17.64 16.55 -13.52
N PRO A 422 17.99 17.83 -13.58
CA PRO A 422 17.04 18.90 -13.22
C PRO A 422 15.78 18.89 -14.09
N HIS A 423 14.63 19.35 -13.60
CA HIS A 423 13.32 19.33 -14.28
C HIS A 423 13.34 19.98 -15.68
N GLN A 424 14.22 20.96 -15.89
CA GLN A 424 14.43 21.61 -17.20
C GLN A 424 14.89 20.62 -18.30
N ASP A 425 15.47 19.47 -17.92
CA ASP A 425 15.90 18.42 -18.84
C ASP A 425 14.86 17.28 -19.01
N TRP A 426 13.69 17.35 -18.36
CA TRP A 426 12.82 16.18 -18.23
C TRP A 426 11.84 15.98 -19.38
N GLY A 427 11.70 16.96 -20.26
CA GLY A 427 10.67 16.94 -21.31
C GLY A 427 9.26 16.77 -20.72
N ALA A 428 8.25 16.75 -21.58
CA ALA A 428 6.89 16.46 -21.14
C ALA A 428 6.81 15.01 -20.61
N THR A 429 6.29 14.82 -19.40
CA THR A 429 6.11 13.49 -18.79
C THR A 429 5.20 12.58 -19.63
N ILE A 430 4.36 13.19 -20.48
CA ILE A 430 3.58 12.54 -21.52
C ILE A 430 3.70 13.43 -22.76
N THR A 431 4.31 12.92 -23.83
CA THR A 431 4.21 13.56 -25.14
C THR A 431 3.00 12.93 -25.82
N LEU A 432 1.86 13.62 -25.84
CA LEU A 432 0.72 13.21 -26.65
C LEU A 432 1.09 13.44 -28.10
N GLN A 433 1.49 12.40 -28.82
CA GLN A 433 1.46 12.47 -30.28
C GLN A 433 -0.01 12.52 -30.68
N PRO A 434 -0.47 13.59 -31.37
CA PRO A 434 -1.79 13.56 -31.97
C PRO A 434 -1.87 12.31 -32.85
N PRO A 435 -3.00 11.57 -32.85
CA PRO A 435 -3.13 10.41 -33.69
C PRO A 435 -2.75 10.83 -35.11
N MET A 436 -1.74 10.17 -35.68
CA MET A 436 -1.50 10.29 -37.10
C MET A 436 -2.79 9.85 -37.76
N LEU A 437 -3.55 10.82 -38.27
CA LEU A 437 -4.51 10.58 -39.33
C LEU A 437 -3.71 9.84 -40.39
N LYS A 438 -3.92 8.53 -40.50
CA LYS A 438 -3.59 7.84 -41.73
C LYS A 438 -4.39 8.59 -42.77
N GLN A 439 -3.73 9.46 -43.55
CA GLN A 439 -4.21 9.78 -44.87
C GLN A 439 -4.24 8.44 -45.59
N GLU A 440 -5.39 7.78 -45.55
CA GLU A 440 -5.74 6.82 -46.57
C GLU A 440 -5.70 7.61 -47.87
N PHE A 441 -4.61 7.41 -48.61
CA PHE A 441 -4.57 7.76 -50.02
C PHE A 441 -5.74 7.03 -50.67
N ILE A 442 -6.80 7.76 -50.98
CA ILE A 442 -7.80 7.32 -51.96
C ILE A 442 -7.10 7.40 -53.32
N ASP A 443 -6.28 6.40 -53.61
CA ASP A 443 -5.77 6.17 -54.95
C ASP A 443 -6.84 5.41 -55.75
N ARG A 444 -7.85 6.15 -56.23
CA ARG A 444 -8.48 6.04 -57.57
C ARG A 444 -9.92 6.61 -57.57
N PRO A 445 -10.28 7.41 -58.58
CA PRO A 445 -11.62 8.01 -58.70
C PRO A 445 -12.68 7.08 -59.33
N ASP A 446 -12.54 5.75 -59.24
CA ASP A 446 -13.46 4.83 -59.95
C ASP A 446 -14.35 3.96 -59.02
N ASP A 447 -14.13 3.91 -57.70
CA ASP A 447 -14.91 3.05 -56.79
C ASP A 447 -16.19 3.72 -56.22
N LEU A 448 -16.71 4.78 -56.86
CA LEU A 448 -17.95 5.45 -56.44
C LEU A 448 -19.17 5.16 -57.32
N MET A 449 -19.10 4.19 -58.22
CA MET A 449 -20.28 3.69 -58.94
C MET A 449 -20.25 2.17 -59.14
N GLU A 450 -20.53 1.42 -58.07
CA GLU A 450 -21.30 0.15 -58.10
C GLU A 450 -22.18 0.01 -56.85
#